data_AF-D0N2X4-F1
#
_entry.id   AF-D0N2X4-F1
#
_cell.length_a   1.000
_cell.length_b   1.000
_cell.length_c   1.000
_cell.angle_alpha   90.00
_cell.angle_beta   90.00
_cell.angle_gamma   90.00
#
_symmetry.space_group_name_H-M   'P 1'
#
loop_
_entity.id
_entity.type
_entity.pdbx_description
1 polymer ?
#
loop_
_entity_poly.entity_id
_entity_poly.type
_entity_poly.pdbx_seq_one_letter_code
_entity_poly.pdbx_strand_id
1 'polypeptide(L)'
;MNDGSQPDFLSCRSWGFGTSCGLWGVDCRPFASEWTAFRCPTRCTLEQSSSMAVFGSGPYRADSRICRAAAHTGVIGPNGGCAFYRFAGAADAFYSSTSNGVTTKEFLSWFPKTIMFKEASSSYCSDLSWWILSVGFIATAGFGLLPRARPDVMFYLLVTYGFFYTRLVGQPSSQDYRGISVNAFGEVILLLAASTLVYRIAASDTLSGWQSLTLKRKFIMWTLCYVAPYHVMINMNLIGFIPWLNVDLGGYEELHANVGTYVVFTLVGIGALFLASQLFRSIYLGGKWRAFVAMYMAVLACVLVSWALFPSTSFHLHHTMLGALIIPVTSFPTPAAAFSQAAALGLFIQGYARWGWHSYLDTIQNAPNSTNVTASEARVVWDPLESVQAYSLRLNRVEVYRGVDTFAVVANLKPNMTYFVGVAGVASWGTDGRVGPLSNFTTPKI
;
A
#
# COMPACT_ATOMS: atom_id res chain seq x y z
N MET A 1 -11.52 -27.90 10.56
CA MET A 1 -10.50 -28.88 10.18
C MET A 1 -10.30 -29.76 11.39
N ASN A 2 -10.85 -30.97 11.33
CA ASN A 2 -10.82 -31.92 12.45
C ASN A 2 -9.56 -32.80 12.43
N ASP A 3 -8.76 -32.67 11.37
CA ASP A 3 -7.51 -33.37 11.08
C ASP A 3 -6.26 -32.64 11.59
N GLY A 4 -6.40 -31.41 12.12
CA GLY A 4 -5.29 -30.62 12.65
C GLY A 4 -4.38 -29.99 11.59
N SER A 5 -4.76 -30.04 10.30
CA SER A 5 -3.97 -29.44 9.23
C SER A 5 -3.92 -27.90 9.35
N GLN A 6 -2.77 -27.33 9.02
CA GLN A 6 -2.56 -25.89 9.02
C GLN A 6 -3.16 -25.28 7.73
N PRO A 7 -4.10 -24.33 7.81
CA PRO A 7 -4.64 -23.65 6.64
C PRO A 7 -3.60 -22.76 5.95
N ASP A 8 -3.67 -22.66 4.63
CA ASP A 8 -2.80 -21.79 3.86
C ASP A 8 -3.05 -20.32 4.21
N PHE A 9 -1.98 -19.55 4.43
CA PHE A 9 -2.11 -18.12 4.68
C PHE A 9 -2.31 -17.37 3.37
N LEU A 10 -3.43 -16.68 3.24
CA LEU A 10 -3.70 -15.79 2.14
C LEU A 10 -3.63 -14.33 2.62
N SER A 11 -2.77 -13.52 1.99
CA SER A 11 -2.78 -12.07 2.21
C SER A 11 -4.10 -11.46 1.72
N CYS A 12 -4.45 -10.27 2.19
CA CYS A 12 -5.66 -9.56 1.75
C CYS A 12 -5.75 -9.35 0.24
N ARG A 13 -4.60 -9.37 -0.46
CA ARG A 13 -4.51 -9.16 -1.91
C ARG A 13 -4.56 -10.46 -2.73
N SER A 14 -4.61 -11.62 -2.07
CA SER A 14 -4.62 -12.92 -2.75
C SER A 14 -5.90 -13.14 -3.56
N TRP A 15 -5.77 -13.84 -4.68
CA TRP A 15 -6.85 -14.22 -5.59
C TRP A 15 -6.72 -15.70 -6.00
N GLY A 16 -7.69 -16.24 -6.75
CA GLY A 16 -7.87 -17.68 -6.97
C GLY A 16 -6.92 -18.37 -7.95
N PHE A 17 -6.05 -17.66 -8.67
CA PHE A 17 -5.16 -18.31 -9.62
C PHE A 17 -3.90 -17.50 -9.91
N GLY A 18 -2.81 -18.17 -10.23
CA GLY A 18 -1.55 -17.50 -10.59
C GLY A 18 -1.64 -16.73 -11.91
N THR A 19 -0.62 -15.93 -12.18
CA THR A 19 -0.50 -15.13 -13.41
C THR A 19 -0.22 -15.99 -14.65
N SER A 20 0.22 -17.23 -14.47
CA SER A 20 0.43 -18.22 -15.53
C SER A 20 -0.86 -18.88 -16.04
N CYS A 21 -2.03 -18.47 -15.54
CA CYS A 21 -3.31 -19.12 -15.83
C CYS A 21 -4.08 -18.51 -17.02
N GLY A 22 -3.42 -17.69 -17.84
CA GLY A 22 -4.05 -17.02 -18.98
C GLY A 22 -5.11 -15.99 -18.58
N LEU A 23 -5.78 -15.44 -19.59
CA LEU A 23 -6.85 -14.47 -19.41
C LEU A 23 -7.98 -15.07 -18.54
N TRP A 24 -8.31 -14.40 -17.45
CA TRP A 24 -9.38 -14.81 -16.52
C TRP A 24 -9.22 -16.21 -15.91
N GLY A 25 -8.02 -16.78 -15.96
CA GLY A 25 -7.74 -18.12 -15.44
C GLY A 25 -8.14 -19.26 -16.38
N VAL A 26 -8.41 -18.98 -17.66
CA VAL A 26 -8.91 -19.93 -18.67
C VAL A 26 -7.96 -21.10 -18.94
N ASP A 27 -6.65 -20.91 -18.77
CA ASP A 27 -5.64 -21.94 -19.04
C ASP A 27 -5.44 -22.88 -17.84
N CYS A 28 -5.83 -22.44 -16.63
CA CYS A 28 -5.73 -23.26 -15.41
C CYS A 28 -6.98 -24.11 -15.18
N ARG A 29 -7.13 -25.11 -16.04
CA ARG A 29 -8.06 -26.22 -15.84
C ARG A 29 -7.52 -27.17 -14.76
N PRO A 30 -8.38 -27.85 -14.00
CA PRO A 30 -9.85 -27.82 -14.05
C PRO A 30 -10.46 -26.56 -13.42
N PHE A 31 -11.61 -26.12 -13.94
CA PHE A 31 -12.35 -24.97 -13.39
C PHE A 31 -13.15 -25.30 -12.12
N ALA A 32 -13.16 -26.56 -11.72
CA ALA A 32 -13.67 -27.02 -10.44
C ALA A 32 -12.52 -27.62 -9.62
N SER A 33 -12.58 -27.43 -8.30
CA SER A 33 -11.59 -27.98 -7.38
C SER A 33 -12.24 -28.56 -6.14
N GLU A 34 -11.49 -29.38 -5.42
CA GLU A 34 -11.80 -29.72 -4.04
C GLU A 34 -11.70 -28.48 -3.13
N TRP A 35 -12.28 -28.61 -1.93
CA TRP A 35 -12.22 -27.57 -0.92
C TRP A 35 -10.80 -27.43 -0.35
N THR A 36 -10.26 -26.23 -0.45
CA THR A 36 -8.94 -25.87 0.08
C THR A 36 -9.09 -25.00 1.33
N ALA A 37 -8.36 -25.38 2.37
CA ALA A 37 -8.25 -24.71 3.65
C ALA A 37 -7.45 -23.41 3.54
N PHE A 38 -7.98 -22.29 4.03
CA PHE A 38 -7.21 -21.04 4.08
C PHE A 38 -7.49 -20.24 5.35
N ARG A 39 -6.54 -19.37 5.70
CA ARG A 39 -6.68 -18.35 6.75
C ARG A 39 -6.36 -16.96 6.20
N CYS A 40 -7.12 -15.98 6.65
CA CYS A 40 -6.99 -14.58 6.28
C CYS A 40 -6.59 -13.73 7.47
N PRO A 41 -5.73 -12.72 7.25
CA PRO A 41 -5.42 -11.75 8.28
C PRO A 41 -6.61 -10.84 8.56
N THR A 42 -6.53 -10.12 9.67
CA THR A 42 -7.40 -9.00 10.00
C THR A 42 -7.27 -7.90 8.93
N ARG A 43 -8.24 -6.98 8.89
CA ARG A 43 -8.19 -5.73 8.10
C ARG A 43 -8.33 -5.87 6.58
N CYS A 44 -8.63 -7.06 6.04
CA CYS A 44 -8.84 -7.21 4.60
C CYS A 44 -10.08 -6.48 4.06
N THR A 45 -10.94 -5.97 4.95
CA THR A 45 -12.11 -5.15 4.60
C THR A 45 -11.87 -3.65 4.78
N LEU A 46 -10.76 -3.22 5.39
CA LEU A 46 -10.48 -1.80 5.65
C LEU A 46 -10.00 -1.07 4.39
N GLU A 47 -9.26 -1.76 3.53
CA GLU A 47 -8.78 -1.17 2.28
C GLU A 47 -9.90 -1.14 1.23
N GLN A 48 -10.35 0.06 0.85
CA GLN A 48 -11.43 0.25 -0.12
C GLN A 48 -10.94 0.58 -1.54
N SER A 49 -9.64 0.45 -1.80
CA SER A 49 -9.07 0.73 -3.12
C SER A 49 -9.66 -0.17 -4.21
N SER A 50 -9.61 0.29 -5.46
CA SER A 50 -10.00 -0.51 -6.64
C SER A 50 -9.20 -1.82 -6.74
N SER A 51 -7.97 -1.84 -6.20
CA SER A 51 -7.12 -3.03 -6.14
C SER A 51 -7.67 -4.14 -5.24
N MET A 52 -8.63 -3.82 -4.38
CA MET A 52 -9.30 -4.75 -3.47
C MET A 52 -10.67 -5.22 -3.98
N ALA A 53 -10.98 -5.03 -5.27
CA ALA A 53 -12.30 -5.33 -5.81
C ALA A 53 -12.75 -6.79 -5.60
N VAL A 54 -14.05 -6.96 -5.43
CA VAL A 54 -14.76 -8.24 -5.38
C VAL A 54 -15.91 -8.15 -6.36
N PHE A 55 -16.08 -9.17 -7.20
CA PHE A 55 -17.12 -9.22 -8.23
C PHE A 55 -18.10 -10.35 -7.95
N GLY A 56 -19.39 -10.03 -7.94
CA GLY A 56 -20.48 -10.97 -7.68
C GLY A 56 -20.85 -11.13 -6.21
N SER A 57 -21.98 -11.82 -5.99
CA SER A 57 -22.59 -12.07 -4.68
C SER A 57 -23.29 -13.42 -4.71
N GLY A 58 -22.53 -14.50 -4.51
CA GLY A 58 -23.03 -15.88 -4.70
C GLY A 58 -21.94 -16.72 -5.36
N PRO A 59 -21.96 -16.93 -6.69
CA PRO A 59 -20.68 -17.14 -7.37
C PRO A 59 -19.91 -15.82 -7.34
N TYR A 60 -18.66 -15.87 -6.87
CA TYR A 60 -17.72 -14.75 -7.01
C TYR A 60 -16.78 -15.06 -8.17
N ARG A 61 -16.34 -14.06 -8.93
CA ARG A 61 -15.26 -14.29 -9.90
C ARG A 61 -14.01 -14.74 -9.16
N ALA A 62 -13.32 -15.75 -9.68
CA ALA A 62 -12.14 -16.29 -8.99
C ALA A 62 -10.93 -15.33 -8.98
N ASP A 63 -10.96 -14.20 -9.70
CA ASP A 63 -9.99 -13.11 -9.59
C ASP A 63 -10.36 -12.05 -8.53
N SER A 64 -11.47 -12.24 -7.80
CA SER A 64 -11.80 -11.44 -6.62
C SER A 64 -10.80 -11.69 -5.48
N ARG A 65 -10.61 -10.68 -4.61
CA ARG A 65 -9.80 -10.86 -3.39
C ARG A 65 -10.44 -11.87 -2.44
N ILE A 66 -9.81 -13.04 -2.28
CA ILE A 66 -10.38 -14.19 -1.59
C ILE A 66 -10.83 -13.82 -0.17
N CYS A 67 -9.95 -13.20 0.63
CA CYS A 67 -10.29 -12.81 2.00
C CYS A 67 -11.44 -11.80 2.05
N ARG A 68 -11.48 -10.83 1.13
CA ARG A 68 -12.55 -9.83 1.11
C ARG A 68 -13.89 -10.43 0.65
N ALA A 69 -13.86 -11.35 -0.32
CA ALA A 69 -15.03 -12.08 -0.80
C ALA A 69 -15.56 -13.05 0.27
N ALA A 70 -14.68 -13.74 1.00
CA ALA A 70 -15.05 -14.57 2.14
C ALA A 70 -15.68 -13.73 3.27
N ALA A 71 -15.12 -12.55 3.57
CA ALA A 71 -15.73 -11.63 4.51
C ALA A 71 -17.13 -11.17 4.05
N HIS A 72 -17.30 -10.88 2.75
CA HIS A 72 -18.61 -10.55 2.18
C HIS A 72 -19.65 -11.66 2.42
N THR A 73 -19.28 -12.94 2.27
CA THR A 73 -20.19 -14.07 2.57
C THR A 73 -20.51 -14.23 4.06
N GLY A 74 -19.69 -13.69 4.96
CA GLY A 74 -19.84 -13.84 6.40
C GLY A 74 -19.15 -15.06 6.99
N VAL A 75 -18.50 -15.92 6.19
CA VAL A 75 -17.77 -17.09 6.71
C VAL A 75 -16.51 -16.72 7.49
N ILE A 76 -15.99 -15.51 7.29
CA ILE A 76 -14.95 -14.91 8.14
C ILE A 76 -15.40 -13.50 8.56
N GLY A 77 -14.97 -13.09 9.75
CA GLY A 77 -15.29 -11.76 10.28
C GLY A 77 -14.35 -10.65 9.79
N PRO A 78 -14.59 -9.39 10.19
CA PRO A 78 -13.71 -8.26 9.85
C PRO A 78 -12.29 -8.40 10.45
N ASN A 79 -12.15 -9.26 11.45
CA ASN A 79 -10.89 -9.55 12.12
C ASN A 79 -10.09 -10.70 11.48
N GLY A 80 -10.49 -11.18 10.30
CA GLY A 80 -9.88 -12.35 9.67
C GLY A 80 -10.55 -13.65 10.14
N GLY A 81 -9.89 -14.77 9.87
CA GLY A 81 -10.41 -16.09 10.21
C GLY A 81 -9.99 -17.17 9.23
N CYS A 82 -10.43 -18.40 9.47
CA CYS A 82 -10.30 -19.48 8.48
C CYS A 82 -11.60 -19.71 7.76
N ALA A 83 -11.48 -20.15 6.51
CA ALA A 83 -12.58 -20.69 5.75
C ALA A 83 -12.03 -21.77 4.81
N PHE A 84 -12.93 -22.40 4.06
CA PHE A 84 -12.54 -23.14 2.87
C PHE A 84 -13.02 -22.40 1.63
N TYR A 85 -12.23 -22.46 0.57
CA TYR A 85 -12.66 -22.05 -0.77
C TYR A 85 -12.63 -23.23 -1.72
N ARG A 86 -13.43 -23.18 -2.78
CA ARG A 86 -13.30 -24.07 -3.94
C ARG A 86 -13.63 -23.33 -5.22
N PHE A 87 -13.13 -23.83 -6.33
CA PHE A 87 -13.61 -23.40 -7.65
C PHE A 87 -14.83 -24.22 -8.06
N ALA A 88 -15.81 -23.55 -8.68
CA ALA A 88 -17.12 -24.13 -8.99
C ALA A 88 -17.52 -24.01 -10.47
N GLY A 89 -16.55 -23.88 -11.38
CA GLY A 89 -16.81 -23.77 -12.83
C GLY A 89 -17.17 -22.35 -13.27
N ALA A 90 -17.78 -22.24 -14.44
CA ALA A 90 -18.11 -20.96 -15.07
C ALA A 90 -19.47 -20.40 -14.62
N ALA A 91 -19.68 -19.09 -14.81
CA ALA A 91 -20.97 -18.43 -14.63
C ALA A 91 -21.14 -17.30 -15.65
N ASP A 92 -22.38 -17.01 -16.04
CA ASP A 92 -22.73 -16.04 -17.09
C ASP A 92 -22.94 -14.61 -16.57
N ALA A 93 -23.13 -14.42 -15.27
CA ALA A 93 -23.41 -13.13 -14.66
C ALA A 93 -23.06 -13.10 -13.16
N PHE A 94 -22.73 -11.91 -12.67
CA PHE A 94 -22.31 -11.66 -11.29
C PHE A 94 -22.96 -10.37 -10.79
N TYR A 95 -23.94 -10.47 -9.89
CA TYR A 95 -24.66 -9.31 -9.36
C TYR A 95 -23.95 -8.67 -8.16
N SER A 96 -23.98 -7.34 -8.08
CA SER A 96 -23.48 -6.60 -6.93
C SER A 96 -24.41 -6.70 -5.72
N SER A 97 -23.85 -6.74 -4.52
CA SER A 97 -24.58 -6.51 -3.27
C SER A 97 -23.65 -5.90 -2.22
N THR A 98 -24.23 -5.48 -1.09
CA THR A 98 -23.46 -5.07 0.09
C THR A 98 -23.83 -5.98 1.25
N SER A 99 -22.83 -6.66 1.79
CA SER A 99 -22.98 -7.57 2.93
C SER A 99 -21.72 -7.54 3.78
N ASN A 100 -21.88 -7.66 5.11
CA ASN A 100 -20.77 -7.73 6.07
C ASN A 100 -19.72 -6.61 5.92
N GLY A 101 -20.15 -5.40 5.55
CA GLY A 101 -19.27 -4.24 5.36
C GLY A 101 -18.43 -4.26 4.07
N VAL A 102 -18.72 -5.17 3.14
CA VAL A 102 -18.10 -5.22 1.81
C VAL A 102 -19.17 -4.94 0.76
N THR A 103 -18.85 -4.07 -0.21
CA THR A 103 -19.68 -3.85 -1.40
C THR A 103 -18.98 -4.47 -2.61
N THR A 104 -19.69 -5.32 -3.33
CA THR A 104 -19.18 -6.00 -4.52
C THR A 104 -19.56 -5.26 -5.80
N LYS A 105 -18.83 -5.53 -6.88
CA LYS A 105 -19.08 -4.97 -8.20
C LYS A 105 -19.88 -5.95 -9.05
N GLU A 106 -20.73 -5.39 -9.89
CA GLU A 106 -21.47 -6.14 -10.89
C GLU A 106 -20.58 -6.48 -12.10
N PHE A 107 -20.79 -7.65 -12.68
CA PHE A 107 -20.19 -8.09 -13.93
C PHE A 107 -21.19 -8.98 -14.69
N LEU A 108 -21.94 -8.39 -15.61
CA LEU A 108 -22.98 -9.08 -16.40
C LEU A 108 -22.40 -9.71 -17.67
N SER A 109 -21.40 -10.58 -17.49
CA SER A 109 -20.78 -11.32 -18.58
C SER A 109 -20.21 -12.65 -18.08
N TRP A 110 -19.96 -13.56 -19.03
CA TRP A 110 -19.43 -14.87 -18.76
C TRP A 110 -18.02 -14.81 -18.17
N PHE A 111 -17.76 -15.68 -17.19
CA PHE A 111 -16.44 -15.85 -16.58
C PHE A 111 -16.15 -17.34 -16.35
N PRO A 112 -14.96 -17.84 -16.71
CA PRO A 112 -14.66 -19.27 -16.74
C PRO A 112 -14.58 -19.94 -15.36
N LYS A 113 -14.29 -19.16 -14.31
CA LYS A 113 -13.92 -19.69 -13.00
C LYS A 113 -14.55 -18.90 -11.85
N THR A 114 -15.44 -19.53 -11.11
CA THR A 114 -16.09 -18.99 -9.92
C THR A 114 -15.44 -19.54 -8.66
N ILE A 115 -15.49 -18.77 -7.58
CA ILE A 115 -15.04 -19.19 -6.25
C ILE A 115 -16.21 -19.18 -5.27
N MET A 116 -16.28 -20.22 -4.44
CA MET A 116 -17.27 -20.39 -3.37
C MET A 116 -16.58 -20.59 -2.03
N PHE A 117 -17.27 -20.22 -0.94
CA PHE A 117 -16.73 -20.29 0.41
C PHE A 117 -17.62 -21.11 1.35
N LYS A 118 -17.00 -21.75 2.36
CA LYS A 118 -17.68 -22.36 3.51
C LYS A 118 -16.87 -22.14 4.78
N GLU A 119 -17.53 -22.21 5.93
CA GLU A 119 -16.90 -22.03 7.24
C GLU A 119 -15.83 -23.08 7.53
N ALA A 120 -14.80 -22.69 8.28
CA ALA A 120 -13.77 -23.59 8.78
C ALA A 120 -13.38 -23.23 10.22
N SER A 121 -13.24 -24.25 11.07
CA SER A 121 -12.66 -24.13 12.41
C SER A 121 -11.21 -24.62 12.43
N SER A 122 -10.31 -23.90 13.07
CA SER A 122 -8.93 -24.32 13.33
C SER A 122 -8.34 -23.47 14.46
N SER A 123 -7.35 -24.00 15.18
CA SER A 123 -6.57 -23.23 16.16
C SER A 123 -5.73 -22.11 15.51
N TYR A 124 -5.51 -22.17 14.19
CA TYR A 124 -4.72 -21.21 13.42
C TYR A 124 -5.52 -20.01 12.86
N CYS A 125 -6.81 -19.87 13.23
CA CYS A 125 -7.69 -18.84 12.64
C CYS A 125 -7.53 -17.46 13.25
N SER A 126 -6.87 -17.35 14.40
CA SER A 126 -6.68 -16.06 15.07
C SER A 126 -5.50 -15.31 14.46
N ASP A 127 -5.76 -14.11 13.95
CA ASP A 127 -4.70 -13.16 13.60
C ASP A 127 -4.24 -12.40 14.84
N LEU A 128 -2.95 -12.52 15.16
CA LEU A 128 -2.32 -11.89 16.31
C LEU A 128 -1.79 -10.47 16.03
N SER A 129 -1.93 -9.94 14.81
CA SER A 129 -1.33 -8.68 14.38
C SER A 129 -1.69 -7.49 15.28
N TRP A 130 -2.95 -7.40 15.74
CA TRP A 130 -3.36 -6.38 16.71
C TRP A 130 -2.68 -6.54 18.06
N TRP A 131 -2.53 -7.77 18.54
CA TRP A 131 -1.87 -8.06 19.81
C TRP A 131 -0.36 -7.76 19.73
N ILE A 132 0.28 -8.14 18.64
CA ILE A 132 1.70 -7.83 18.37
C ILE A 132 1.90 -6.31 18.33
N LEU A 133 1.01 -5.58 17.65
CA LEU A 133 1.05 -4.11 17.63
C LEU A 133 0.90 -3.51 19.04
N SER A 134 -0.06 -3.99 19.84
CA SER A 134 -0.28 -3.51 21.21
C SER A 134 0.91 -3.80 22.12
N VAL A 135 1.45 -5.03 22.07
CA VAL A 135 2.64 -5.42 22.85
C VAL A 135 3.85 -4.58 22.43
N GLY A 136 4.06 -4.38 21.12
CA GLY A 136 5.14 -3.54 20.61
C GLY A 136 5.01 -2.07 21.04
N PHE A 137 3.80 -1.51 21.00
CA PHE A 137 3.53 -0.16 21.52
C PHE A 137 3.83 -0.06 23.01
N ILE A 138 3.35 -0.99 23.83
CA ILE A 138 3.55 -0.99 25.27
C ILE A 138 5.04 -1.17 25.61
N ALA A 139 5.72 -2.10 24.96
CA ALA A 139 7.14 -2.36 25.18
C ALA A 139 7.99 -1.12 24.83
N THR A 140 7.73 -0.51 23.68
CA THR A 140 8.47 0.69 23.24
C THR A 140 8.13 1.91 24.10
N ALA A 141 6.87 2.13 24.49
CA ALA A 141 6.48 3.18 25.43
C ALA A 141 7.10 2.99 26.82
N GLY A 142 7.23 1.74 27.27
CA GLY A 142 7.82 1.36 28.56
C GLY A 142 9.27 1.83 28.73
N PHE A 143 10.04 2.00 27.64
CA PHE A 143 11.40 2.57 27.74
C PHE A 143 11.42 3.99 28.32
N GLY A 144 10.34 4.76 28.18
CA GLY A 144 10.20 6.07 28.81
C GLY A 144 10.12 6.03 30.34
N LEU A 145 9.82 4.86 30.93
CA LEU A 145 9.79 4.63 32.39
C LEU A 145 11.16 4.22 32.96
N LEU A 146 12.17 4.00 32.10
CA LEU A 146 13.51 3.62 32.54
C LEU A 146 14.34 4.87 32.82
N PRO A 147 14.77 5.14 34.08
CA PRO A 147 15.44 6.39 34.42
C PRO A 147 16.76 6.61 33.66
N ARG A 148 17.48 5.52 33.40
CA ARG A 148 18.81 5.50 32.75
C ARG A 148 18.77 5.05 31.28
N ALA A 149 17.59 4.98 30.65
CA ALA A 149 17.53 4.62 29.25
C ALA A 149 18.22 5.69 28.40
N ARG A 150 19.08 5.21 27.50
CA ARG A 150 19.82 6.08 26.58
C ARG A 150 18.99 6.31 25.31
N PRO A 151 18.83 7.57 24.85
CA PRO A 151 18.04 7.90 23.67
C PRO A 151 18.45 7.18 22.39
N ASP A 152 19.75 6.95 22.20
CA ASP A 152 20.29 6.22 21.05
C ASP A 152 19.79 4.78 21.01
N VAL A 153 19.88 4.07 22.12
CA VAL A 153 19.37 2.69 22.24
C VAL A 153 17.87 2.64 21.97
N MET A 154 17.11 3.56 22.57
CA MET A 154 15.66 3.64 22.38
C MET A 154 15.29 3.92 20.91
N PHE A 155 16.03 4.79 20.23
CA PHE A 155 15.87 5.10 18.82
C PHE A 155 16.15 3.87 17.93
N TYR A 156 17.28 3.19 18.09
CA TYR A 156 17.61 2.01 17.28
C TYR A 156 16.68 0.82 17.56
N LEU A 157 16.16 0.70 18.78
CA LEU A 157 15.12 -0.28 19.11
C LEU A 157 13.82 0.01 18.37
N LEU A 158 13.39 1.27 18.27
CA LEU A 158 12.25 1.65 17.44
C LEU A 158 12.52 1.30 15.97
N VAL A 159 13.69 1.67 15.43
CA VAL A 159 14.07 1.37 14.04
C VAL A 159 13.96 -0.12 13.74
N THR A 160 14.57 -0.95 14.59
CA THR A 160 14.61 -2.41 14.43
C THR A 160 13.21 -3.00 14.57
N TYR A 161 12.47 -2.62 15.62
CA TYR A 161 11.11 -3.10 15.86
C TYR A 161 10.19 -2.76 14.69
N GLY A 162 10.13 -1.51 14.26
CA GLY A 162 9.20 -1.12 13.20
C GLY A 162 9.55 -1.75 11.86
N PHE A 163 10.84 -1.95 11.55
CA PHE A 163 11.23 -2.66 10.33
C PHE A 163 10.68 -4.09 10.32
N PHE A 164 10.94 -4.89 11.37
CA PHE A 164 10.46 -6.26 11.45
C PHE A 164 8.93 -6.33 11.57
N TYR A 165 8.33 -5.46 12.37
CA TYR A 165 6.87 -5.37 12.51
C TYR A 165 6.22 -5.09 11.16
N THR A 166 6.63 -4.03 10.46
CA THR A 166 6.01 -3.69 9.17
C THR A 166 6.24 -4.79 8.13
N ARG A 167 7.45 -5.36 8.07
CA ARG A 167 7.80 -6.36 7.06
C ARG A 167 7.16 -7.72 7.29
N LEU A 168 6.95 -8.14 8.53
CA LEU A 168 6.46 -9.49 8.86
C LEU A 168 5.00 -9.51 9.32
N VAL A 169 4.46 -8.39 9.79
CA VAL A 169 3.14 -8.34 10.43
C VAL A 169 2.26 -7.28 9.79
N GLY A 170 2.68 -6.01 9.82
CA GLY A 170 1.86 -4.88 9.39
C GLY A 170 1.53 -4.89 7.89
N GLN A 171 2.51 -5.19 7.04
CA GLN A 171 2.36 -5.15 5.59
C GLN A 171 3.33 -6.10 4.86
N PRO A 172 3.22 -7.43 5.05
CA PRO A 172 4.16 -8.41 4.51
C PRO A 172 4.30 -8.35 2.99
N SER A 173 5.54 -8.25 2.49
CA SER A 173 5.86 -8.06 1.07
C SER A 173 5.66 -9.32 0.22
N SER A 174 5.65 -10.51 0.84
CA SER A 174 5.42 -11.80 0.18
C SER A 174 4.66 -12.76 1.08
N GLN A 175 4.06 -13.79 0.48
CA GLN A 175 3.51 -14.94 1.20
C GLN A 175 4.59 -15.95 1.60
N ASP A 176 5.79 -15.88 0.99
CA ASP A 176 6.96 -16.64 1.43
C ASP A 176 7.57 -16.00 2.68
N TYR A 177 7.00 -16.33 3.85
CA TYR A 177 7.48 -15.86 5.15
C TYR A 177 8.92 -16.27 5.43
N ARG A 178 9.38 -17.42 4.89
CA ARG A 178 10.74 -17.88 5.07
C ARG A 178 11.71 -16.97 4.32
N GLY A 179 11.45 -16.73 3.03
CA GLY A 179 12.26 -15.85 2.19
C GLY A 179 12.33 -14.43 2.73
N ILE A 180 11.19 -13.81 3.07
CA ILE A 180 11.18 -12.43 3.60
C ILE A 180 11.89 -12.33 4.96
N SER A 181 11.82 -13.36 5.80
CA SER A 181 12.49 -13.38 7.11
C SER A 181 14.00 -13.47 6.97
N VAL A 182 14.50 -14.31 6.06
CA VAL A 182 15.94 -14.41 5.78
C VAL A 182 16.48 -13.10 5.22
N ASN A 183 15.81 -12.52 4.23
CA ASN A 183 16.24 -11.27 3.59
C ASN A 183 16.17 -10.07 4.56
N ALA A 184 15.26 -10.10 5.54
CA ALA A 184 15.12 -9.05 6.54
C ALA A 184 16.42 -8.78 7.32
N PHE A 185 17.22 -9.80 7.61
CA PHE A 185 18.47 -9.63 8.35
C PHE A 185 19.55 -8.87 7.58
N GLY A 186 19.55 -8.95 6.24
CA GLY A 186 20.45 -8.13 5.41
C GLY A 186 19.96 -6.69 5.30
N GLU A 187 18.66 -6.51 5.04
CA GLU A 187 18.06 -5.20 4.83
C GLU A 187 18.04 -4.33 6.10
N VAL A 188 17.83 -4.94 7.28
CA VAL A 188 17.85 -4.18 8.55
C VAL A 188 19.22 -3.56 8.83
N ILE A 189 20.32 -4.17 8.37
CA ILE A 189 21.68 -3.62 8.56
C ILE A 189 21.84 -2.34 7.75
N LEU A 190 21.38 -2.32 6.50
CA LEU A 190 21.39 -1.12 5.65
C LEU A 190 20.53 -0.01 6.27
N LEU A 191 19.36 -0.37 6.81
CA LEU A 191 18.50 0.57 7.51
C LEU A 191 19.15 1.14 8.77
N LEU A 192 19.83 0.32 9.58
CA LEU A 192 20.52 0.76 10.79
C LEU A 192 21.71 1.69 10.45
N ALA A 193 22.44 1.41 9.37
CA ALA A 193 23.49 2.29 8.87
C ALA A 193 22.93 3.66 8.45
N ALA A 194 21.86 3.68 7.64
CA ALA A 194 21.17 4.93 7.27
C ALA A 194 20.61 5.66 8.51
N SER A 195 20.01 4.92 9.45
CA SER A 195 19.45 5.46 10.68
C SER A 195 20.52 6.02 11.62
N THR A 196 21.77 5.58 11.51
CA THR A 196 22.89 6.18 12.25
C THR A 196 23.17 7.61 11.77
N LEU A 197 23.08 7.87 10.45
CA LEU A 197 23.17 9.22 9.92
C LEU A 197 21.98 10.06 10.40
N VAL A 198 20.76 9.53 10.28
CA VAL A 198 19.53 10.17 10.77
C VAL A 198 19.63 10.56 12.24
N TYR A 199 20.16 9.67 13.08
CA TYR A 199 20.34 9.94 14.51
C TYR A 199 21.32 11.09 14.73
N ARG A 200 22.46 11.09 14.03
CA ARG A 200 23.51 12.11 14.19
C ARG A 200 23.12 13.49 13.69
N ILE A 201 22.36 13.59 12.59
CA ILE A 201 22.01 14.89 11.99
C ILE A 201 20.79 15.54 12.63
N ALA A 202 19.93 14.76 13.29
CA ALA A 202 18.66 15.26 13.82
C ALA A 202 18.32 14.70 15.20
N ALA A 203 18.19 13.38 15.36
CA ALA A 203 17.61 12.82 16.58
C ALA A 203 18.43 13.07 17.85
N SER A 204 19.77 13.15 17.74
CA SER A 204 20.64 13.51 18.86
C SER A 204 20.34 14.90 19.39
N ASP A 205 20.08 15.86 18.51
CA ASP A 205 19.75 17.25 18.88
C ASP A 205 18.34 17.31 19.48
N THR A 206 17.38 16.61 18.87
CA THR A 206 15.99 16.51 19.36
C THR A 206 15.91 15.91 20.76
N LEU A 207 16.74 14.91 21.04
CA LEU A 207 16.76 14.17 22.31
C LEU A 207 17.86 14.66 23.27
N SER A 208 18.55 15.75 22.95
CA SER A 208 19.67 16.29 23.75
C SER A 208 19.28 16.63 25.20
N GLY A 209 18.07 17.14 25.40
CA GLY A 209 17.51 17.44 26.73
C GLY A 209 16.97 16.24 27.49
N TRP A 210 17.07 15.01 26.96
CA TRP A 210 16.40 13.84 27.54
C TRP A 210 16.78 13.57 29.00
N GLN A 211 18.08 13.66 29.33
CA GLN A 211 18.54 13.29 30.67
C GLN A 211 18.13 14.28 31.76
N SER A 212 17.82 15.54 31.41
CA SER A 212 17.38 16.56 32.38
C SER A 212 15.89 16.47 32.72
N LEU A 213 15.11 15.68 31.98
CA LEU A 213 13.67 15.51 32.21
C LEU A 213 13.40 14.64 33.44
N THR A 214 12.39 15.03 34.22
CA THR A 214 11.83 14.17 35.28
C THR A 214 11.21 12.90 34.68
N LEU A 215 11.15 11.81 35.45
CA LEU A 215 10.64 10.52 34.95
C LEU A 215 9.22 10.63 34.35
N LYS A 216 8.33 11.39 35.01
CA LYS A 216 6.98 11.66 34.50
C LYS A 216 7.03 12.36 33.14
N ARG A 217 7.88 13.38 32.97
CA ARG A 217 8.04 14.09 31.70
C ARG A 217 8.68 13.21 30.63
N LYS A 218 9.69 12.40 30.97
CA LYS A 218 10.29 11.40 30.06
C LYS A 218 9.22 10.48 29.49
N PHE A 219 8.40 9.86 30.35
CA PHE A 219 7.36 8.95 29.91
C PHE A 219 6.32 9.62 29.01
N ILE A 220 5.82 10.80 29.38
CA ILE A 220 4.82 11.54 28.60
C ILE A 220 5.40 11.95 27.23
N MET A 221 6.58 12.56 27.23
CA MET A 221 7.25 13.02 26.00
C MET A 221 7.56 11.86 25.06
N TRP A 222 8.12 10.77 25.59
CA TRP A 222 8.45 9.60 24.80
C TRP A 222 7.19 8.93 24.23
N THR A 223 6.17 8.73 25.05
CA THR A 223 4.97 8.02 24.62
C THR A 223 4.15 8.85 23.63
N LEU A 224 3.83 10.10 23.97
CA LEU A 224 2.93 10.94 23.17
C LEU A 224 3.63 11.62 21.99
N CYS A 225 4.88 12.06 22.16
CA CYS A 225 5.60 12.79 21.12
C CYS A 225 6.57 11.92 20.31
N TYR A 226 6.80 10.66 20.67
CA TYR A 226 7.68 9.78 19.90
C TYR A 226 6.99 8.47 19.51
N VAL A 227 6.63 7.63 20.48
CA VAL A 227 6.08 6.29 20.23
C VAL A 227 4.73 6.33 19.52
N ALA A 228 3.80 7.18 19.94
CA ALA A 228 2.47 7.29 19.33
C ALA A 228 2.49 7.73 17.85
N PRO A 229 3.04 8.90 17.47
CA PRO A 229 3.11 9.29 16.06
C PRO A 229 3.88 8.29 15.20
N TYR A 230 4.94 7.69 15.74
CA TYR A 230 5.68 6.63 15.07
C TYR A 230 4.79 5.42 14.74
N HIS A 231 4.06 4.88 15.73
CA HIS A 231 3.21 3.70 15.54
C HIS A 231 2.04 3.94 14.58
N VAL A 232 1.51 5.17 14.55
CA VAL A 232 0.49 5.56 13.57
C VAL A 232 1.08 5.52 12.16
N MET A 233 2.27 6.08 11.96
CA MET A 233 2.91 6.14 10.64
C MET A 233 3.46 4.79 10.14
N ILE A 234 3.93 3.89 11.00
CA ILE A 234 4.29 2.51 10.56
C ILE A 234 3.07 1.67 10.15
N ASN A 235 1.86 2.12 10.49
CA ASN A 235 0.58 1.56 10.07
C ASN A 235 -0.17 2.50 9.11
N MET A 236 0.54 3.30 8.32
CA MET A 236 -0.05 4.26 7.38
C MET A 236 -1.05 3.62 6.41
N ASN A 237 -0.89 2.33 6.07
CA ASN A 237 -1.84 1.58 5.25
C ASN A 237 -3.26 1.51 5.85
N LEU A 238 -3.40 1.61 7.17
CA LEU A 238 -4.72 1.67 7.84
C LEU A 238 -5.41 3.01 7.66
N ILE A 239 -4.65 4.06 7.36
CA ILE A 239 -5.13 5.42 7.14
C ILE A 239 -4.90 5.88 5.70
N GLY A 240 -4.47 5.00 4.81
CA GLY A 240 -4.18 5.31 3.40
C GLY A 240 -5.40 5.68 2.56
N PHE A 241 -6.60 5.59 3.14
CA PHE A 241 -7.82 6.19 2.57
C PHE A 241 -7.87 7.72 2.73
N ILE A 242 -6.96 8.31 3.52
CA ILE A 242 -6.77 9.76 3.61
C ILE A 242 -6.04 10.22 2.33
N PRO A 243 -6.67 10.97 1.42
CA PRO A 243 -6.15 11.40 0.13
C PRO A 243 -4.81 12.14 0.20
N TRP A 244 -4.53 12.84 1.31
CA TRP A 244 -3.27 13.56 1.50
C TRP A 244 -2.04 12.65 1.66
N LEU A 245 -2.22 11.34 1.85
CA LEU A 245 -1.12 10.38 1.91
C LEU A 245 -0.75 9.82 0.52
N ASN A 246 -1.56 10.08 -0.51
CA ASN A 246 -1.30 9.73 -1.91
C ASN A 246 -1.12 11.02 -2.73
N VAL A 247 -0.09 11.81 -2.41
CA VAL A 247 0.24 13.02 -3.19
C VAL A 247 0.91 12.60 -4.49
N ASP A 248 0.10 12.35 -5.51
CA ASP A 248 0.56 12.28 -6.88
C ASP A 248 0.45 13.67 -7.53
N LEU A 249 1.57 14.20 -8.03
CA LEU A 249 1.56 15.43 -8.85
C LEU A 249 0.88 15.23 -10.22
N GLY A 250 0.29 14.05 -10.48
CA GLY A 250 -0.27 13.61 -11.77
C GLY A 250 -1.80 13.51 -11.86
N GLY A 251 -2.57 13.93 -10.85
CA GLY A 251 -4.03 14.07 -10.99
C GLY A 251 -4.85 13.60 -9.79
N TYR A 252 -6.00 14.24 -9.61
CA TYR A 252 -7.03 13.87 -8.64
C TYR A 252 -7.78 12.63 -9.15
N GLU A 253 -7.79 11.53 -8.38
CA GLU A 253 -8.89 10.56 -8.50
C GLU A 253 -10.10 11.13 -7.76
N GLU A 254 -11.28 11.09 -8.41
CA GLU A 254 -12.53 11.51 -7.79
C GLU A 254 -12.82 10.65 -6.55
N LEU A 255 -12.71 11.25 -5.36
CA LEU A 255 -13.07 10.59 -4.12
C LEU A 255 -14.53 10.89 -3.79
N HIS A 256 -15.37 9.86 -3.76
CA HIS A 256 -16.67 9.92 -3.08
C HIS A 256 -16.44 9.88 -1.55
N ALA A 257 -15.90 10.97 -0.98
CA ALA A 257 -15.67 11.11 0.44
C ALA A 257 -16.94 11.56 1.18
N ASN A 258 -17.23 10.95 2.34
CA ASN A 258 -18.32 11.42 3.20
C ASN A 258 -17.92 12.70 3.97
N VAL A 259 -18.89 13.37 4.60
CA VAL A 259 -18.64 14.62 5.35
C VAL A 259 -17.63 14.44 6.48
N GLY A 260 -17.66 13.30 7.18
CA GLY A 260 -16.74 12.99 8.27
C GLY A 260 -15.27 12.97 7.82
N THR A 261 -15.02 12.49 6.61
CA THR A 261 -13.69 12.48 5.98
C THR A 261 -13.12 13.91 5.83
N TYR A 262 -13.93 14.90 5.41
CA TYR A 262 -13.50 16.30 5.31
C TYR A 262 -13.21 16.95 6.67
N VAL A 263 -13.97 16.60 7.71
CA VAL A 263 -13.70 17.08 9.08
C VAL A 263 -12.35 16.59 9.57
N VAL A 264 -12.07 15.29 9.39
CA VAL A 264 -10.77 14.70 9.77
C VAL A 264 -9.63 15.38 9.01
N PHE A 265 -9.78 15.64 7.70
CA PHE A 265 -8.76 16.35 6.91
C PHE A 265 -8.48 17.74 7.43
N THR A 266 -9.53 18.47 7.81
CA THR A 266 -9.39 19.83 8.34
C THR A 266 -8.60 19.82 9.65
N LEU A 267 -8.93 18.90 10.56
CA LEU A 267 -8.25 18.78 11.85
C LEU A 267 -6.77 18.34 11.69
N VAL A 268 -6.50 17.36 10.85
CA VAL A 268 -5.13 16.91 10.54
C VAL A 268 -4.33 18.03 9.87
N GLY A 269 -4.93 18.75 8.92
CA GLY A 269 -4.33 19.89 8.24
C GLY A 269 -3.96 21.03 9.19
N ILE A 270 -4.86 21.39 10.11
CA ILE A 270 -4.58 22.39 11.17
C ILE A 270 -3.42 21.92 12.05
N GLY A 271 -3.41 20.65 12.46
CA GLY A 271 -2.32 20.07 13.24
C GLY A 271 -0.97 20.12 12.51
N ALA A 272 -0.95 19.78 11.22
CA ALA A 272 0.24 19.84 10.38
C ALA A 272 0.76 21.29 10.23
N LEU A 273 -0.13 22.26 9.99
CA LEU A 273 0.24 23.68 9.92
C LEU A 273 0.78 24.20 11.25
N PHE A 274 0.19 23.78 12.37
CA PHE A 274 0.70 24.12 13.71
C PHE A 274 2.12 23.57 13.91
N LEU A 275 2.37 22.29 13.59
CA LEU A 275 3.70 21.68 13.70
C LEU A 275 4.70 22.39 12.78
N ALA A 276 4.33 22.66 11.53
CA ALA A 276 5.16 23.40 10.59
C ALA A 276 5.53 24.79 11.11
N SER A 277 4.58 25.51 11.71
CA SER A 277 4.82 26.82 12.35
C SER A 277 5.82 26.71 13.52
N GLN A 278 5.68 25.71 14.39
CA GLN A 278 6.62 25.49 15.51
C GLN A 278 8.03 25.12 15.03
N LEU A 279 8.13 24.30 13.98
CA LEU A 279 9.41 23.95 13.36
C LEU A 279 10.05 25.18 12.72
N PHE A 280 9.30 25.93 11.91
CA PHE A 280 9.80 27.16 11.28
C PHE A 280 10.30 28.17 12.31
N ARG A 281 9.53 28.38 13.39
CA ARG A 281 9.95 29.22 14.51
C ARG A 281 11.26 28.73 15.13
N SER A 282 11.40 27.42 15.36
CA SER A 282 12.63 26.83 15.94
C SER A 282 13.84 27.01 15.02
N ILE A 283 13.63 26.83 13.71
CA ILE A 283 14.64 27.03 12.67
C ILE A 283 15.10 28.48 12.59
N TYR A 284 14.15 29.42 12.60
CA TYR A 284 14.41 30.84 12.53
C TYR A 284 15.16 31.34 13.77
N LEU A 285 14.64 31.03 14.96
CA LEU A 285 15.27 31.42 16.23
C LEU A 285 16.63 30.75 16.45
N GLY A 286 16.82 29.52 15.95
CA GLY A 286 18.10 28.82 16.01
C GLY A 286 19.14 29.32 14.99
N GLY A 287 18.80 30.26 14.11
CA GLY A 287 19.72 30.80 13.09
C GLY A 287 20.15 29.80 12.01
N LYS A 288 19.55 28.59 11.98
CA LYS A 288 19.91 27.49 11.07
C LYS A 288 19.22 27.57 9.70
N TRP A 289 18.32 28.53 9.50
CA TRP A 289 17.47 28.62 8.29
C TRP A 289 18.27 28.68 6.98
N ARG A 290 19.40 29.40 6.95
CA ARG A 290 20.26 29.49 5.75
C ARG A 290 20.87 28.14 5.37
N ALA A 291 21.32 27.37 6.36
CA ALA A 291 21.90 26.05 6.14
C ALA A 291 20.84 25.07 5.62
N PHE A 292 19.63 25.09 6.19
CA PHE A 292 18.54 24.26 5.68
C PHE A 292 18.11 24.67 4.27
N VAL A 293 17.96 25.96 3.98
CA VAL A 293 17.66 26.43 2.61
C VAL A 293 18.75 25.95 1.64
N ALA A 294 20.04 26.13 1.96
CA ALA A 294 21.13 25.66 1.10
C ALA A 294 21.08 24.14 0.87
N MET A 295 20.85 23.35 1.91
CA MET A 295 20.72 21.89 1.84
C MET A 295 19.54 21.47 0.94
N TYR A 296 18.34 22.03 1.13
CA TYR A 296 17.18 21.67 0.30
C TYR A 296 17.30 22.19 -1.13
N MET A 297 17.97 23.33 -1.36
CA MET A 297 18.28 23.78 -2.71
C MET A 297 19.25 22.83 -3.41
N ALA A 298 20.24 22.27 -2.69
CA ALA A 298 21.12 21.25 -3.24
C ALA A 298 20.37 19.94 -3.56
N VAL A 299 19.49 19.49 -2.66
CA VAL A 299 18.63 18.32 -2.91
C VAL A 299 17.72 18.56 -4.12
N LEU A 300 17.08 19.73 -4.19
CA LEU A 300 16.23 20.12 -5.33
C LEU A 300 17.03 20.15 -6.63
N ALA A 301 18.24 20.71 -6.62
CA ALA A 301 19.12 20.70 -7.79
C ALA A 301 19.45 19.27 -8.24
N CYS A 302 19.78 18.36 -7.31
CA CYS A 302 20.01 16.95 -7.64
C CYS A 302 18.77 16.28 -8.26
N VAL A 303 17.58 16.55 -7.73
CA VAL A 303 16.31 16.02 -8.27
C VAL A 303 16.00 16.61 -9.65
N LEU A 304 16.23 17.90 -9.87
CA LEU A 304 16.00 18.53 -11.17
C LEU A 304 17.01 18.05 -12.22
N VAL A 305 18.28 17.87 -11.84
CA VAL A 305 19.31 17.32 -12.72
C VAL A 305 18.98 15.88 -13.10
N SER A 306 18.62 15.03 -12.13
CA SER A 306 18.23 13.65 -12.43
C SER A 306 16.99 13.59 -13.33
N TRP A 307 15.98 14.40 -13.05
CA TRP A 307 14.77 14.45 -13.90
C TRP A 307 15.08 14.95 -15.32
N ALA A 308 15.94 15.97 -15.46
CA ALA A 308 16.36 16.46 -16.76
C ALA A 308 17.15 15.43 -17.58
N LEU A 309 17.91 14.55 -16.92
CA LEU A 309 18.62 13.45 -17.57
C LEU A 309 17.69 12.33 -18.06
N PHE A 310 16.49 12.21 -17.48
CA PHE A 310 15.51 11.16 -17.79
C PHE A 310 14.13 11.76 -18.13
N PRO A 311 13.98 12.46 -19.27
CA PRO A 311 12.75 13.18 -19.61
C PRO A 311 11.53 12.28 -19.85
N SER A 312 11.75 10.97 -20.09
CA SER A 312 10.70 9.95 -20.19
C SER A 312 10.31 9.35 -18.83
N THR A 313 10.45 10.11 -17.73
CA THR A 313 10.06 9.68 -16.39
C THR A 313 9.06 10.64 -15.74
N SER A 314 8.12 10.08 -14.99
CA SER A 314 7.17 10.80 -14.17
C SER A 314 7.72 10.89 -12.75
N PHE A 315 7.57 12.06 -12.15
CA PHE A 315 7.94 12.28 -10.76
C PHE A 315 6.87 11.68 -9.82
N HIS A 316 7.28 10.76 -8.96
CA HIS A 316 6.43 10.13 -7.95
C HIS A 316 7.22 10.03 -6.64
N LEU A 317 6.84 10.86 -5.67
CA LEU A 317 7.54 10.92 -4.39
C LEU A 317 6.94 9.89 -3.42
N HIS A 318 7.65 8.79 -3.19
CA HIS A 318 7.31 7.86 -2.12
C HIS A 318 7.42 8.52 -0.74
N HIS A 319 6.49 8.20 0.17
CA HIS A 319 6.49 8.69 1.55
C HIS A 319 7.75 8.32 2.34
N THR A 320 8.48 7.27 1.94
CA THR A 320 9.84 6.99 2.45
C THR A 320 10.73 8.23 2.35
N MET A 321 10.72 8.86 1.17
CA MET A 321 11.54 10.03 0.87
C MET A 321 10.99 11.27 1.55
N LEU A 322 9.67 11.41 1.65
CA LEU A 322 9.04 12.46 2.44
C LEU A 322 9.51 12.41 3.90
N GLY A 323 9.55 11.21 4.51
CA GLY A 323 10.11 11.00 5.84
C GLY A 323 11.57 11.44 5.93
N ALA A 324 12.40 11.00 4.99
CA ALA A 324 13.81 11.38 4.93
C ALA A 324 14.02 12.90 4.77
N LEU A 325 13.15 13.59 4.02
CA LEU A 325 13.19 15.04 3.83
C LEU A 325 12.75 15.80 5.08
N ILE A 326 11.83 15.28 5.88
CA ILE A 326 11.34 15.98 7.09
C ILE A 326 12.34 15.85 8.25
N ILE A 327 13.02 14.72 8.41
CA ILE A 327 13.83 14.47 9.62
C ILE A 327 14.91 15.55 9.88
N PRO A 328 15.71 16.03 8.90
CA PRO A 328 16.76 17.03 9.16
C PRO A 328 16.27 18.32 9.82
N VAL A 329 15.07 18.80 9.49
CA VAL A 329 14.50 20.04 10.06
C VAL A 329 13.90 19.86 11.46
N THR A 330 13.97 18.67 12.02
CA THR A 330 13.48 18.34 13.37
C THR A 330 14.59 18.35 14.43
N SER A 331 15.80 18.83 14.10
CA SER A 331 16.98 18.87 14.99
C SER A 331 16.89 19.90 16.13
N PHE A 332 15.79 19.92 16.87
CA PHE A 332 15.50 20.87 17.95
C PHE A 332 14.90 20.15 19.17
N PRO A 333 15.29 20.50 20.41
CA PRO A 333 14.79 19.86 21.62
C PRO A 333 13.39 20.36 22.01
N THR A 334 12.42 20.23 21.11
CA THR A 334 11.03 20.66 21.33
C THR A 334 10.04 19.51 21.12
N PRO A 335 8.86 19.53 21.77
CA PRO A 335 7.84 18.51 21.56
C PRO A 335 7.35 18.41 20.11
N ALA A 336 7.20 19.55 19.43
CA ALA A 336 6.78 19.58 18.03
C ALA A 336 7.82 18.94 17.10
N ALA A 337 9.11 19.16 17.37
CA ALA A 337 10.20 18.53 16.65
C ALA A 337 10.26 17.02 16.91
N ALA A 338 10.12 16.59 18.16
CA ALA A 338 10.04 15.16 18.51
C ALA A 338 8.86 14.46 17.81
N PHE A 339 7.66 15.05 17.86
CA PHE A 339 6.47 14.52 17.19
C PHE A 339 6.66 14.39 15.69
N SER A 340 7.15 15.46 15.06
CA SER A 340 7.38 15.49 13.61
C SER A 340 8.47 14.51 13.19
N GLN A 341 9.56 14.39 13.98
CA GLN A 341 10.64 13.44 13.74
C GLN A 341 10.15 12.00 13.81
N ALA A 342 9.36 11.67 14.83
CA ALA A 342 8.86 10.32 15.01
C ALA A 342 7.83 9.92 13.95
N ALA A 343 6.96 10.84 13.54
CA ALA A 343 6.07 10.63 12.40
C ALA A 343 6.88 10.39 11.11
N ALA A 344 7.86 11.26 10.82
CA ALA A 344 8.71 11.14 9.63
C ALA A 344 9.57 9.86 9.64
N LEU A 345 10.08 9.45 10.80
CA LEU A 345 10.80 8.19 10.99
C LEU A 345 9.89 6.98 10.72
N GLY A 346 8.63 7.05 11.17
CA GLY A 346 7.63 6.03 10.88
C GLY A 346 7.34 5.91 9.39
N LEU A 347 7.17 7.03 8.68
CA LEU A 347 7.00 7.04 7.22
C LEU A 347 8.20 6.44 6.49
N PHE A 348 9.41 6.85 6.89
CA PHE A 348 10.66 6.36 6.34
C PHE A 348 10.81 4.84 6.49
N ILE A 349 10.62 4.32 7.71
CA ILE A 349 10.76 2.88 7.98
C ILE A 349 9.65 2.08 7.31
N GLN A 350 8.41 2.56 7.38
CA GLN A 350 7.28 1.86 6.77
C GLN A 350 7.51 1.65 5.27
N GLY A 351 7.89 2.74 4.59
CA GLY A 351 8.08 2.70 3.15
C GLY A 351 9.29 1.86 2.76
N TYR A 352 10.41 1.98 3.47
CA TYR A 352 11.57 1.13 3.26
C TYR A 352 11.28 -0.36 3.53
N ALA A 353 10.61 -0.69 4.64
CA ALA A 353 10.31 -2.07 4.99
C ALA A 353 9.40 -2.78 3.97
N ARG A 354 8.52 -2.00 3.32
CA ARG A 354 7.55 -2.52 2.34
C ARG A 354 8.11 -2.59 0.91
N TRP A 355 8.78 -1.53 0.46
CA TRP A 355 9.20 -1.38 -0.94
C TRP A 355 10.72 -1.31 -1.12
N GLY A 356 11.50 -1.09 -0.06
CA GLY A 356 12.94 -0.88 -0.17
C GLY A 356 13.28 0.51 -0.70
N TRP A 357 14.38 0.63 -1.45
CA TRP A 357 14.91 1.89 -1.98
C TRP A 357 14.43 2.16 -3.41
N HIS A 358 13.15 2.46 -3.60
CA HIS A 358 12.64 2.88 -4.91
C HIS A 358 13.15 4.28 -5.30
N SER A 359 13.16 4.55 -6.61
CA SER A 359 13.44 5.88 -7.18
C SER A 359 12.23 6.82 -6.99
N TYR A 360 12.44 8.13 -7.08
CA TYR A 360 11.36 9.13 -7.21
C TYR A 360 10.98 9.40 -8.68
N LEU A 361 11.68 8.74 -9.61
CA LEU A 361 11.42 8.76 -11.04
C LEU A 361 10.87 7.40 -11.45
N ASP A 362 9.61 7.40 -11.89
CA ASP A 362 8.96 6.25 -12.51
C ASP A 362 9.05 6.40 -14.03
N THR A 363 9.37 5.32 -14.75
CA THR A 363 9.40 5.35 -16.22
C THR A 363 7.99 5.62 -16.78
N ILE A 364 7.85 6.67 -17.59
CA ILE A 364 6.60 6.94 -18.32
C ILE A 364 6.47 5.86 -19.38
N GLN A 365 5.43 5.05 -19.22
CA GLN A 365 5.06 4.06 -20.21
C GLN A 365 4.44 4.78 -21.40
N ASN A 366 4.75 4.35 -22.62
CA ASN A 366 4.04 4.86 -23.78
C ASN A 366 2.55 4.50 -23.67
N ALA A 367 1.69 5.43 -24.07
CA ALA A 367 0.27 5.15 -24.14
C ALA A 367 0.04 3.98 -25.12
N PRO A 368 -0.93 3.08 -24.83
CA PRO A 368 -1.23 1.98 -25.74
C PRO A 368 -1.62 2.52 -27.12
N ASN A 369 -1.13 1.91 -28.19
CA ASN A 369 -1.45 2.31 -29.56
C ASN A 369 -2.60 1.47 -30.12
N SER A 370 -3.57 2.12 -30.77
CA SER A 370 -4.72 1.44 -31.39
C SER A 370 -4.50 1.32 -32.90
N THR A 371 -4.59 0.10 -33.41
CA THR A 371 -4.36 -0.29 -34.80
C THR A 371 -5.56 -1.06 -35.32
N ASN A 372 -5.75 -1.12 -36.64
CA ASN A 372 -6.84 -1.85 -37.29
C ASN A 372 -8.23 -1.53 -36.71
N VAL A 373 -8.55 -0.24 -36.55
CA VAL A 373 -9.83 0.21 -36.01
C VAL A 373 -10.92 0.08 -37.06
N THR A 374 -11.93 -0.75 -36.78
CA THR A 374 -13.13 -0.95 -37.59
C THR A 374 -14.36 -0.39 -36.86
N ALA A 375 -15.53 -0.46 -37.48
CA ALA A 375 -16.79 0.01 -36.88
C ALA A 375 -17.18 -0.75 -35.60
N SER A 376 -16.68 -1.98 -35.41
CA SER A 376 -17.04 -2.87 -34.29
C SER A 376 -15.85 -3.43 -33.51
N GLU A 377 -14.61 -3.25 -33.97
CA GLU A 377 -13.42 -3.83 -33.36
C GLU A 377 -12.21 -2.90 -33.43
N ALA A 378 -11.27 -3.04 -32.49
CA ALA A 378 -9.97 -2.36 -32.53
C ALA A 378 -8.88 -3.24 -31.90
N ARG A 379 -7.69 -3.26 -32.50
CA ARG A 379 -6.51 -3.92 -31.93
C ARG A 379 -5.68 -2.90 -31.14
N VAL A 380 -5.53 -3.11 -29.84
CA VAL A 380 -4.74 -2.26 -28.95
C VAL A 380 -3.42 -2.96 -28.63
N VAL A 381 -2.30 -2.25 -28.74
CA VAL A 381 -0.93 -2.75 -28.55
C VAL A 381 -0.21 -1.86 -27.56
N TRP A 382 0.65 -2.40 -26.69
CA TRP A 382 1.44 -1.64 -25.72
C TRP A 382 2.83 -2.21 -25.54
N ASP A 383 3.73 -1.42 -24.97
CA ASP A 383 5.09 -1.84 -24.71
C ASP A 383 5.15 -2.79 -23.48
N PRO A 384 6.08 -3.76 -23.48
CA PRO A 384 6.30 -4.61 -22.31
C PRO A 384 6.71 -3.77 -21.10
N LEU A 385 6.06 -4.03 -19.96
CA LEU A 385 6.40 -3.39 -18.68
C LEU A 385 7.37 -4.24 -17.86
N GLU A 386 8.26 -3.59 -17.11
CA GLU A 386 9.17 -4.25 -16.19
C GLU A 386 8.47 -4.72 -14.91
N SER A 387 8.90 -5.87 -14.37
CA SER A 387 8.41 -6.42 -13.09
C SER A 387 6.90 -6.65 -13.01
N VAL A 388 6.23 -6.78 -14.16
CA VAL A 388 4.81 -7.19 -14.24
C VAL A 388 4.70 -8.65 -14.66
N GLN A 389 3.59 -9.26 -14.27
CA GLN A 389 3.29 -10.66 -14.55
C GLN A 389 2.12 -10.83 -15.51
N ALA A 390 1.34 -9.78 -15.71
CA ALA A 390 0.30 -9.66 -16.72
C ALA A 390 -0.02 -8.17 -16.96
N TYR A 391 -0.97 -7.89 -17.84
CA TYR A 391 -1.46 -6.57 -18.22
C TYR A 391 -2.98 -6.54 -18.08
N SER A 392 -3.52 -5.44 -17.55
CA SER A 392 -4.95 -5.12 -17.51
C SER A 392 -5.22 -3.97 -18.49
N LEU A 393 -5.85 -4.26 -19.63
CA LEU A 393 -6.30 -3.25 -20.59
C LEU A 393 -7.69 -2.77 -20.20
N ARG A 394 -7.86 -1.45 -20.15
CA ARG A 394 -9.12 -0.79 -19.80
C ARG A 394 -9.61 0.08 -20.94
N LEU A 395 -10.88 -0.09 -21.32
CA LEU A 395 -11.63 0.74 -22.26
C LEU A 395 -12.59 1.63 -21.46
N ASN A 396 -12.48 2.95 -21.56
CA ASN A 396 -13.26 3.92 -20.79
C ASN A 396 -13.24 3.61 -19.28
N ARG A 397 -12.06 3.26 -18.75
CA ARG A 397 -11.81 2.84 -17.36
C ARG A 397 -12.42 1.48 -16.94
N VAL A 398 -13.04 0.75 -17.86
CA VAL A 398 -13.55 -0.61 -17.63
C VAL A 398 -12.54 -1.63 -18.16
N GLU A 399 -12.12 -2.59 -17.34
CA GLU A 399 -11.23 -3.67 -17.79
C GLU A 399 -11.90 -4.53 -18.85
N VAL A 400 -11.26 -4.64 -20.01
CA VAL A 400 -11.72 -5.43 -21.17
C VAL A 400 -10.76 -6.57 -21.52
N TYR A 401 -9.51 -6.51 -21.05
CA TYR A 401 -8.55 -7.61 -21.19
C TYR A 401 -7.63 -7.67 -19.97
N ARG A 402 -7.23 -8.89 -19.59
CA ARG A 402 -6.27 -9.19 -18.52
C ARG A 402 -5.38 -10.40 -18.86
N GLY A 403 -4.20 -10.21 -19.44
CA GLY A 403 -3.37 -11.35 -19.87
C GLY A 403 -1.89 -11.01 -19.98
N VAL A 404 -1.09 -11.93 -20.51
CA VAL A 404 0.37 -11.77 -20.60
C VAL A 404 0.83 -11.17 -21.92
N ASP A 405 -0.07 -11.08 -22.90
CA ASP A 405 0.26 -10.54 -24.22
C ASP A 405 0.40 -9.02 -24.16
N THR A 406 1.20 -8.48 -25.07
CA THR A 406 1.38 -7.04 -25.26
C THR A 406 0.37 -6.44 -26.25
N PHE A 407 -0.70 -7.17 -26.55
CA PHE A 407 -1.79 -6.71 -27.39
C PHE A 407 -3.12 -7.38 -27.01
N ALA A 408 -4.23 -6.72 -27.33
CA ALA A 408 -5.56 -7.32 -27.25
C ALA A 408 -6.49 -6.75 -28.33
N VAL A 409 -7.47 -7.55 -28.74
CA VAL A 409 -8.53 -7.11 -29.65
C VAL A 409 -9.77 -6.80 -28.82
N VAL A 410 -10.26 -5.57 -28.91
CA VAL A 410 -11.49 -5.12 -28.28
C VAL A 410 -12.60 -5.21 -29.32
N ALA A 411 -13.63 -6.02 -29.03
CA ALA A 411 -14.78 -6.23 -29.91
C ALA A 411 -16.05 -5.55 -29.38
N ASN A 412 -17.15 -5.62 -30.15
CA ASN A 412 -18.46 -5.05 -29.81
C ASN A 412 -18.47 -3.53 -29.60
N LEU A 413 -17.63 -2.82 -30.35
CA LEU A 413 -17.61 -1.35 -30.35
C LEU A 413 -18.83 -0.80 -31.12
N LYS A 414 -19.28 0.41 -30.77
CA LYS A 414 -20.28 1.14 -31.54
C LYS A 414 -19.58 2.02 -32.56
N PRO A 415 -20.16 2.20 -33.76
CA PRO A 415 -19.62 3.07 -34.79
C PRO A 415 -19.69 4.55 -34.39
N ASN A 416 -18.80 5.36 -34.97
CA ASN A 416 -18.74 6.81 -34.75
C ASN A 416 -18.65 7.21 -33.26
N MET A 417 -17.91 6.45 -32.46
CA MET A 417 -17.68 6.74 -31.04
C MET A 417 -16.19 6.79 -30.73
N THR A 418 -15.80 7.75 -29.88
CA THR A 418 -14.44 7.82 -29.34
C THR A 418 -14.34 6.98 -28.07
N TYR A 419 -13.30 6.17 -28.00
CA TYR A 419 -12.96 5.34 -26.86
C TYR A 419 -11.61 5.75 -26.30
N PHE A 420 -11.48 5.68 -24.98
CA PHE A 420 -10.22 5.90 -24.27
C PHE A 420 -9.67 4.58 -23.79
N VAL A 421 -8.39 4.31 -24.04
CA VAL A 421 -7.72 3.07 -23.64
C VAL A 421 -6.52 3.36 -22.75
N GLY A 422 -6.32 2.49 -21.76
CA GLY A 422 -5.18 2.53 -20.86
C GLY A 422 -4.80 1.13 -20.41
N VAL A 423 -3.52 0.91 -20.12
CA VAL A 423 -3.00 -0.39 -19.67
C VAL A 423 -2.38 -0.23 -18.29
N ALA A 424 -2.61 -1.20 -17.41
CA ALA A 424 -1.95 -1.31 -16.12
C ALA A 424 -1.17 -2.62 -16.04
N GLY A 425 0.02 -2.58 -15.45
CA GLY A 425 0.77 -3.78 -15.11
C GLY A 425 0.09 -4.54 -13.95
N VAL A 426 0.11 -5.86 -13.98
CA VAL A 426 -0.43 -6.71 -12.91
C VAL A 426 0.74 -7.36 -12.17
N ALA A 427 0.85 -7.11 -10.86
CA ALA A 427 1.89 -7.71 -10.02
C ALA A 427 1.68 -9.23 -9.83
N SER A 428 2.69 -9.95 -9.33
CA SER A 428 2.63 -11.41 -9.09
C SER A 428 1.53 -11.85 -8.14
N TRP A 429 1.07 -10.96 -7.25
CA TRP A 429 -0.07 -11.18 -6.36
C TRP A 429 -1.39 -10.62 -6.92
N GLY A 430 -1.46 -10.35 -8.23
CA GLY A 430 -2.68 -10.02 -8.94
C GLY A 430 -3.24 -8.63 -8.72
N THR A 431 -2.43 -7.71 -8.20
CA THR A 431 -2.82 -6.31 -8.04
C THR A 431 -2.51 -5.54 -9.31
N ASP A 432 -3.50 -4.85 -9.85
CA ASP A 432 -3.26 -3.83 -10.87
C ASP A 432 -2.41 -2.72 -10.27
N GLY A 433 -1.33 -2.39 -10.96
CA GLY A 433 -0.64 -1.13 -10.81
C GLY A 433 -1.52 0.03 -11.28
N ARG A 434 -0.95 1.23 -11.24
CA ARG A 434 -1.60 2.41 -11.80
C ARG A 434 -1.79 2.20 -13.30
N VAL A 435 -2.94 2.65 -13.83
CA VAL A 435 -3.14 2.71 -15.28
C VAL A 435 -2.15 3.73 -15.83
N GLY A 436 -1.38 3.34 -16.84
CA GLY A 436 -0.45 4.22 -17.54
C GLY A 436 -1.18 5.31 -18.34
N PRO A 437 -0.44 6.09 -19.15
CA PRO A 437 -1.03 7.14 -19.97
C PRO A 437 -2.17 6.62 -20.85
N LEU A 438 -3.24 7.40 -20.94
CA LEU A 438 -4.38 7.07 -21.78
C LEU A 438 -4.12 7.50 -23.23
N SER A 439 -4.53 6.67 -24.17
CA SER A 439 -4.72 7.08 -25.57
C SER A 439 -6.20 6.99 -25.94
N ASN A 440 -6.56 7.47 -27.12
CA ASN A 440 -7.90 7.34 -27.65
C ASN A 440 -7.89 6.89 -29.10
N PHE A 441 -9.03 6.37 -29.54
CA PHE A 441 -9.30 6.10 -30.94
C PHE A 441 -10.79 6.30 -31.21
N THR A 442 -11.15 6.60 -32.46
CA THR A 442 -12.55 6.77 -32.86
C THR A 442 -12.89 5.72 -33.90
N THR A 443 -13.99 5.00 -33.68
CA THR A 443 -14.51 4.04 -34.66
C THR A 443 -15.06 4.77 -35.88
N PRO A 444 -14.84 4.28 -37.12
CA PRO A 444 -15.40 4.87 -38.33
C PRO A 444 -16.93 4.81 -38.32
N LYS A 445 -17.54 5.65 -39.17
CA LYS A 445 -18.96 5.50 -39.52
C LYS A 445 -19.13 4.21 -40.35
N ILE A 446 -20.26 3.53 -40.16
CA ILE A 446 -20.65 2.38 -41.00
C ILE A 446 -20.95 2.86 -42.42
#